data_AF-A0A2Z6R873-F1
#
_entry.id   AF-A0A2Z6R873-F1
#
_cell.length_a   1.000
_cell.length_b   1.000
_cell.length_c   1.000
_cell.angle_alpha   90.00
_cell.angle_beta   90.00
_cell.angle_gamma   90.00
#
_symmetry.space_group_name_H-M   'P 1'
#
loop_
_entity.id
_entity.type
_entity.pdbx_description
1 polymer ?
#
loop_
_entity_poly.entity_id
_entity_poly.type
_entity_poly.pdbx_seq_one_letter_code
_entity_poly.pdbx_strand_id
1 'polypeptide(L)'
;MSEHFGSSCKLPLIAVTVHPSKYNGTQDPESWLQDLRFFCRLHGIEEESEIVSFAILKVDPMISIPKKTCTFTGFLNALKAHITFHVMGASALHNLRCIQYNPKEDMTDFISKFLSLCRTANITSLEEQKTYLLNSLLDDNVRNILASKFRNIDDFDWVIRLFQGIMYEYPMHQIRYGSKVTIKHCSTGHFLTHGEHTPIEPGSQLSKVSCDGTSRPAANEVWIVTSPYGENKVPGDPVQYNSIIGLKHETTGGSLYATECDVWSFMGRSENSNWLVRRHTTEPGYHNDPNGVWAIGDIIILENVSNKLPLYSGDNHNVSLDGNGYEENNKWYAEIAGQ
;
A
#
# COMPACT_ATOMS: atom_id res chain seq x y z
N MET A 1 16.78 -44.69 -59.75
CA MET A 1 17.20 -43.27 -59.77
C MET A 1 15.97 -42.47 -60.18
N SER A 2 15.36 -41.59 -59.40
CA SER A 2 15.67 -41.04 -58.07
C SER A 2 14.45 -40.22 -57.62
N GLU A 3 14.04 -40.45 -56.37
CA GLU A 3 13.61 -39.50 -55.32
C GLU A 3 12.44 -38.54 -55.61
N HIS A 4 11.25 -38.76 -55.03
CA HIS A 4 10.82 -38.40 -53.66
C HIS A 4 10.97 -36.91 -53.30
N PHE A 5 9.96 -36.11 -53.65
CA PHE A 5 9.59 -34.89 -52.92
C PHE A 5 8.39 -35.19 -52.03
N GLY A 6 8.69 -35.54 -50.78
CA GLY A 6 7.71 -35.67 -49.70
C GLY A 6 8.36 -35.17 -48.43
N SER A 7 8.64 -33.87 -48.35
CA SER A 7 9.15 -33.25 -47.12
C SER A 7 8.01 -33.12 -46.13
N SER A 8 7.75 -34.21 -45.41
CA SER A 8 7.06 -34.17 -44.13
C SER A 8 7.99 -33.46 -43.16
N CYS A 9 7.71 -32.18 -42.87
CA CYS A 9 8.26 -31.51 -41.70
C CYS A 9 7.73 -32.21 -40.44
N LYS A 10 8.34 -33.34 -40.07
CA LYS A 10 8.28 -33.88 -38.72
C LYS A 10 9.13 -32.95 -37.85
N LEU A 11 8.47 -31.96 -37.25
CA LEU A 11 9.00 -31.29 -36.07
C LEU A 11 9.41 -32.38 -35.07
N PRO A 12 10.65 -32.38 -34.55
CA PRO A 12 11.05 -33.34 -33.56
C PRO A 12 10.21 -33.08 -32.31
N LEU A 13 9.39 -34.08 -31.92
CA LEU A 13 8.77 -34.16 -30.60
C LEU A 13 9.89 -34.12 -29.56
N ILE A 14 10.22 -32.93 -29.09
CA ILE A 14 10.99 -32.79 -27.85
C ILE A 14 10.07 -33.31 -26.75
N ALA A 15 10.38 -34.53 -26.34
CA ALA A 15 9.73 -35.28 -25.29
C ALA A 15 9.86 -34.55 -23.95
N VAL A 16 8.90 -33.67 -23.68
CA VAL A 16 8.46 -33.35 -22.33
C VAL A 16 6.92 -33.33 -22.36
N THR A 17 6.30 -34.45 -22.75
CA THR A 17 4.87 -34.61 -22.49
C THR A 17 4.70 -34.90 -21.00
N VAL A 18 4.64 -33.85 -20.19
CA VAL A 18 4.16 -33.96 -18.81
C VAL A 18 2.76 -34.55 -18.91
N HIS A 19 2.64 -35.81 -18.48
CA HIS A 19 1.36 -36.49 -18.50
C HIS A 19 0.37 -35.71 -17.63
N PRO A 20 -0.89 -35.47 -18.06
CA PRO A 20 -1.86 -34.76 -17.25
C PRO A 20 -1.97 -35.36 -15.85
N SER A 21 -1.90 -34.49 -14.84
CA SER A 21 -2.02 -34.88 -13.44
C SER A 21 -3.40 -35.50 -13.19
N LYS A 22 -3.47 -36.37 -12.19
CA LYS A 22 -4.76 -36.88 -11.71
C LYS A 22 -5.61 -35.73 -11.15
N TYR A 23 -6.91 -35.73 -11.40
CA TYR A 23 -7.85 -34.81 -10.78
C TYR A 23 -8.33 -35.38 -9.44
N ASN A 24 -8.03 -34.71 -8.35
CA ASN A 24 -8.39 -35.13 -6.98
C ASN A 24 -9.31 -34.12 -6.28
N GLY A 25 -9.80 -33.11 -7.00
CA GLY A 25 -10.67 -32.07 -6.45
C GLY A 25 -9.96 -30.92 -5.75
N THR A 26 -8.63 -30.83 -5.83
CA THR A 26 -7.87 -29.66 -5.32
C THR A 26 -7.51 -28.66 -6.41
N GLN A 27 -7.86 -28.95 -7.67
CA GLN A 27 -7.63 -28.07 -8.82
C GLN A 27 -8.95 -27.49 -9.33
N ASP A 28 -8.87 -26.34 -10.00
CA ASP A 28 -9.98 -25.79 -10.78
C ASP A 28 -10.36 -26.76 -11.92
N PRO A 29 -11.62 -27.27 -11.97
CA PRO A 29 -12.05 -28.27 -12.95
C PRO A 29 -11.85 -27.81 -14.39
N GLU A 30 -12.15 -26.54 -14.68
CA GLU A 30 -11.99 -25.94 -15.99
C GLU A 30 -10.53 -25.90 -16.42
N SER A 31 -9.65 -25.34 -15.58
CA SER A 31 -8.23 -25.22 -15.88
C SER A 31 -7.60 -26.61 -16.10
N TRP A 32 -7.90 -27.57 -15.23
CA TRP A 32 -7.41 -28.94 -15.37
C TRP A 32 -7.91 -29.61 -16.67
N LEU A 33 -9.18 -29.41 -17.03
CA LEU A 33 -9.73 -29.95 -18.28
C LEU A 33 -9.07 -29.30 -19.52
N GLN A 34 -8.72 -28.01 -19.46
CA GLN A 34 -8.01 -27.34 -20.56
C GLN A 34 -6.62 -27.93 -20.79
N ASP A 35 -5.87 -28.19 -19.72
CA ASP A 35 -4.55 -28.84 -19.81
C ASP A 35 -4.66 -30.24 -20.43
N LEU A 36 -5.69 -31.01 -20.02
CA LEU A 36 -5.96 -32.32 -20.58
C LEU A 36 -6.39 -32.25 -22.05
N ARG A 37 -7.21 -31.27 -22.44
CA ARG A 37 -7.59 -31.03 -23.84
C ARG A 37 -6.39 -30.70 -24.70
N PHE A 38 -5.49 -29.86 -24.20
CA PHE A 38 -4.24 -29.54 -24.89
C PHE A 38 -3.40 -30.80 -25.11
N PHE A 39 -3.24 -31.63 -24.08
CA PHE A 39 -2.55 -32.91 -24.18
C PHE A 39 -3.21 -33.84 -25.22
N CYS A 40 -4.53 -34.05 -25.15
CA CYS A 40 -5.26 -34.89 -26.10
C CYS A 40 -5.07 -34.44 -27.55
N ARG A 41 -5.14 -33.13 -27.81
CA ARG A 41 -4.92 -32.55 -29.14
C ARG A 41 -3.51 -32.78 -29.67
N LEU A 42 -2.48 -32.66 -28.82
CA LEU A 42 -1.11 -33.00 -29.21
C LEU A 42 -0.96 -34.46 -29.65
N HIS A 43 -1.83 -35.34 -29.15
CA HIS A 43 -1.85 -36.75 -29.47
C HIS A 43 -2.90 -37.13 -30.54
N GLY A 44 -3.50 -36.15 -31.22
CA GLY A 44 -4.46 -36.38 -32.31
C GLY A 44 -5.85 -36.83 -31.86
N ILE A 45 -6.16 -36.68 -30.56
CA ILE A 45 -7.49 -36.93 -30.01
C ILE A 45 -8.27 -35.62 -30.06
N GLU A 46 -9.23 -35.53 -30.98
CA GLU A 46 -10.04 -34.33 -31.21
C GLU A 46 -11.50 -34.48 -30.80
N GLU A 47 -12.02 -35.72 -30.76
CA GLU A 47 -13.41 -35.97 -30.43
C GLU A 47 -13.68 -35.70 -28.95
N GLU A 48 -14.66 -34.84 -28.66
CA GLU A 48 -15.03 -34.48 -27.29
C GLU A 48 -15.37 -35.70 -26.42
N SER A 49 -16.08 -36.69 -26.99
CA SER A 49 -16.49 -37.90 -26.25
C SER A 49 -15.29 -38.77 -25.86
N GLU A 50 -14.27 -38.86 -26.72
CA GLU A 50 -13.02 -39.56 -26.46
C GLU A 50 -12.19 -38.83 -25.39
N ILE A 51 -12.09 -37.50 -25.49
CA ILE A 51 -11.39 -36.67 -24.50
C ILE A 51 -12.04 -36.81 -23.12
N VAL A 52 -13.38 -36.79 -23.05
CA VAL A 52 -14.12 -36.97 -21.78
C VAL A 52 -13.89 -38.38 -21.23
N SER A 53 -13.93 -39.41 -22.09
CA SER A 53 -13.64 -40.79 -21.68
C SER A 53 -12.24 -40.93 -21.09
N PHE A 54 -11.25 -40.29 -21.71
CA PHE A 54 -9.89 -40.23 -21.20
C PHE A 54 -9.78 -39.44 -19.89
N ALA A 55 -10.48 -38.31 -19.77
CA ALA A 55 -10.52 -37.50 -18.57
C ALA A 55 -11.09 -38.27 -17.38
N ILE A 56 -12.16 -39.04 -17.56
CA ILE A 56 -12.76 -39.89 -16.53
C ILE A 56 -11.74 -40.89 -15.96
N LEU A 57 -10.87 -41.46 -16.79
CA LEU A 57 -9.80 -42.37 -16.32
C LEU A 57 -8.75 -41.67 -15.45
N LYS A 58 -8.66 -40.34 -15.52
CA LYS A 58 -7.71 -39.50 -14.77
C LYS A 58 -8.33 -38.86 -13.52
N VAL A 59 -9.62 -39.08 -13.25
CA VAL A 59 -10.30 -38.60 -12.05
C VAL A 59 -10.08 -39.57 -10.88
N ASP A 60 -9.98 -39.05 -9.66
CA ASP A 60 -9.95 -39.87 -8.46
C ASP A 60 -11.20 -40.76 -8.34
N PRO A 61 -11.05 -42.08 -8.12
CA PRO A 61 -12.19 -42.99 -8.01
C PRO A 61 -13.22 -42.62 -6.94
N MET A 62 -12.86 -41.81 -5.94
CA MET A 62 -13.79 -41.31 -4.93
C MET A 62 -14.75 -40.25 -5.49
N ILE A 63 -14.41 -39.63 -6.62
CA ILE A 63 -15.24 -38.64 -7.31
C ILE A 63 -16.11 -39.38 -8.34
N SER A 64 -17.39 -39.55 -8.00
CA SER A 64 -18.34 -40.28 -8.85
C SER A 64 -18.73 -39.48 -10.09
N ILE A 65 -18.43 -40.01 -11.28
CA ILE A 65 -18.86 -39.46 -12.57
C ILE A 65 -19.96 -40.35 -13.18
N PRO A 66 -21.10 -39.81 -13.63
CA PRO A 66 -22.13 -40.60 -14.28
C PRO A 66 -21.61 -41.32 -15.53
N LYS A 67 -21.91 -42.62 -15.66
CA LYS A 67 -21.41 -43.48 -16.76
C LYS A 67 -21.78 -43.02 -18.17
N LYS A 68 -22.80 -42.17 -18.31
CA LYS A 68 -23.29 -41.64 -19.61
C LYS A 68 -22.70 -40.28 -19.97
N THR A 69 -21.71 -39.81 -19.22
CA THR A 69 -21.09 -38.49 -19.44
C THR A 69 -20.19 -38.54 -20.66
N CYS A 70 -20.53 -37.79 -21.71
CA CYS A 70 -19.77 -37.73 -22.97
C CYS A 70 -19.51 -36.29 -23.47
N THR A 71 -19.93 -35.27 -22.72
CA THR A 71 -19.72 -33.86 -23.05
C THR A 71 -18.91 -33.17 -21.96
N PHE A 72 -18.15 -32.14 -22.34
CA PHE A 72 -17.38 -31.31 -21.42
C PHE A 72 -18.29 -30.67 -20.37
N THR A 73 -19.45 -30.16 -20.77
CA THR A 73 -20.43 -29.57 -19.84
C THR A 73 -20.94 -30.60 -18.85
N GLY A 74 -21.32 -31.80 -19.30
CA GLY A 74 -21.77 -32.86 -18.40
C GLY A 74 -20.68 -33.31 -17.43
N PHE A 75 -19.44 -33.38 -17.91
CA PHE A 75 -18.28 -33.76 -17.11
C PHE A 75 -17.92 -32.70 -16.07
N LEU A 76 -17.81 -31.44 -16.45
CA LEU A 76 -17.57 -30.33 -15.52
C LEU A 76 -18.66 -30.23 -14.46
N ASN A 77 -19.93 -30.41 -14.84
CA ASN A 77 -21.03 -30.42 -13.88
C ASN A 77 -20.90 -31.57 -12.87
N ALA A 78 -20.45 -32.76 -13.30
CA ALA A 78 -20.18 -33.87 -12.39
C ALA A 78 -19.04 -33.58 -11.42
N LEU A 79 -17.95 -32.95 -11.90
CA LEU A 79 -16.84 -32.53 -11.03
C LEU A 79 -17.25 -31.45 -10.03
N LYS A 80 -18.05 -30.47 -10.47
CA LYS A 80 -18.56 -29.38 -9.63
C LYS A 80 -19.61 -29.81 -8.62
N ALA A 81 -20.35 -30.89 -8.91
CA ALA A 81 -21.32 -31.47 -7.97
C ALA A 81 -20.66 -32.24 -6.81
N HIS A 82 -19.36 -32.55 -6.92
CA HIS A 82 -18.64 -33.25 -5.88
C HIS A 82 -18.29 -32.33 -4.71
N ILE A 83 -18.31 -32.87 -3.48
CA ILE A 83 -18.09 -32.10 -2.24
C ILE A 83 -16.73 -31.37 -2.23
N THR A 84 -15.69 -31.93 -2.85
CA THR A 84 -14.36 -31.31 -2.90
C THR A 84 -14.37 -29.97 -3.62
N PHE A 85 -15.19 -29.80 -4.67
CA PHE A 85 -15.32 -28.53 -5.37
C PHE A 85 -15.90 -27.45 -4.44
N HIS A 86 -16.93 -27.79 -3.67
CA HIS A 86 -17.52 -26.89 -2.70
C HIS A 86 -16.56 -26.54 -1.55
N VAL A 87 -15.81 -27.53 -1.04
CA VAL A 87 -14.78 -27.32 0.00
C VAL A 87 -13.67 -26.41 -0.52
N MET A 88 -13.21 -26.61 -1.77
CA MET A 88 -12.22 -25.76 -2.41
C MET A 88 -12.71 -24.31 -2.54
N GLY A 89 -13.95 -24.11 -3.01
CA GLY A 89 -14.55 -22.77 -3.10
C GLY A 89 -14.69 -22.08 -1.75
N ALA A 90 -15.16 -22.82 -0.72
CA ALA A 90 -15.26 -22.29 0.64
C ALA A 90 -13.89 -21.93 1.25
N SER A 91 -12.87 -22.76 0.99
CA SER A 91 -11.49 -22.49 1.40
C SER A 91 -10.92 -21.25 0.71
N ALA A 92 -11.14 -21.12 -0.61
CA ALA A 92 -10.74 -19.93 -1.36
C ALA A 92 -11.41 -18.66 -0.83
N LEU A 93 -12.71 -18.73 -0.49
CA LEU A 93 -13.44 -17.62 0.11
C LEU A 93 -12.87 -17.24 1.50
N HIS A 94 -12.54 -18.23 2.33
CA HIS A 94 -11.88 -17.99 3.60
C HIS A 94 -10.53 -17.30 3.41
N ASN A 95 -9.71 -17.80 2.48
CA ASN A 95 -8.42 -17.21 2.16
C ASN A 95 -8.55 -15.79 1.59
N LEU A 96 -9.60 -15.50 0.79
CA LEU A 96 -9.89 -14.17 0.27
C LEU A 96 -10.24 -13.17 1.38
N ARG A 97 -10.87 -13.63 2.47
CA ARG A 97 -11.17 -12.79 3.66
C ARG A 97 -9.94 -12.51 4.51
N CYS A 98 -8.94 -13.38 4.45
CA CYS A 98 -7.73 -13.29 5.26
C CYS A 98 -6.52 -12.76 4.46
N ILE A 99 -6.64 -12.58 3.15
CA ILE A 99 -5.54 -12.10 2.32
C ILE A 99 -5.19 -10.67 2.71
N GLN A 100 -3.90 -10.37 2.79
CA GLN A 100 -3.38 -9.04 3.06
C GLN A 100 -2.35 -8.68 1.99
N TYR A 101 -2.41 -7.45 1.49
CA TYR A 101 -1.39 -6.92 0.60
C TYR A 101 -0.16 -6.53 1.41
N ASN A 102 1.00 -7.04 1.00
CA ASN A 102 2.29 -6.68 1.58
C ASN A 102 3.07 -5.78 0.60
N PRO A 103 3.40 -4.52 0.96
CA PRO A 103 4.16 -3.64 0.07
C PRO A 103 5.55 -4.14 -0.35
N LYS A 104 6.09 -5.18 0.33
CA LYS A 104 7.36 -5.82 -0.02
C LYS A 104 7.20 -6.97 -1.03
N GLU A 105 5.98 -7.45 -1.27
CA GLU A 105 5.71 -8.51 -2.24
C GLU A 105 5.55 -7.93 -3.64
N ASP A 106 5.78 -8.73 -4.68
CA ASP A 106 5.51 -8.29 -6.05
C ASP A 106 4.00 -8.12 -6.24
N MET A 107 3.59 -6.95 -6.72
CA MET A 107 2.18 -6.64 -6.92
C MET A 107 1.52 -7.61 -7.91
N THR A 108 2.26 -8.09 -8.91
CA THR A 108 1.78 -9.07 -9.88
C THR A 108 1.44 -10.39 -9.21
N ASP A 109 2.27 -10.83 -8.25
CA ASP A 109 2.04 -12.05 -7.49
C ASP A 109 0.80 -11.91 -6.59
N PHE A 110 0.67 -10.77 -5.91
CA PHE A 110 -0.51 -10.47 -5.10
C PHE A 110 -1.80 -10.46 -5.94
N ILE A 111 -1.83 -9.70 -7.04
CA ILE A 111 -3.01 -9.59 -7.90
C ILE A 111 -3.35 -10.94 -8.53
N SER A 112 -2.35 -11.70 -8.99
CA SER A 112 -2.58 -13.04 -9.55
C SER A 112 -3.17 -14.00 -8.51
N LYS A 113 -2.65 -13.97 -7.27
CA LYS A 113 -3.20 -14.75 -6.14
C LYS A 113 -4.63 -14.32 -5.81
N PHE A 114 -4.88 -13.02 -5.72
CA PHE A 114 -6.21 -12.45 -5.45
C PHE A 114 -7.23 -12.90 -6.53
N LEU A 115 -6.91 -12.70 -7.81
CA LEU A 115 -7.77 -13.08 -8.93
C LEU A 115 -8.04 -14.58 -8.97
N SER A 116 -7.03 -15.40 -8.66
CA SER A 116 -7.20 -16.85 -8.54
C SER A 116 -8.18 -17.21 -7.42
N LEU A 117 -8.08 -16.56 -6.25
CA LEU A 117 -9.01 -16.79 -5.15
C LEU A 117 -10.44 -16.35 -5.50
N CYS A 118 -10.62 -15.20 -6.15
CA CYS A 118 -11.93 -14.76 -6.63
C CYS A 118 -12.55 -15.77 -7.60
N ARG A 119 -11.78 -16.28 -8.56
CA ARG A 119 -12.25 -17.30 -9.51
C ARG A 119 -12.67 -18.59 -8.80
N THR A 120 -11.81 -19.12 -7.93
CA THR A 120 -12.07 -20.38 -7.21
C THR A 120 -13.25 -20.25 -6.24
N ALA A 121 -13.43 -19.10 -5.61
CA ALA A 121 -14.58 -18.80 -4.75
C ALA A 121 -15.85 -18.40 -5.53
N ASN A 122 -15.80 -18.38 -6.87
CA ASN A 122 -16.90 -18.00 -7.75
C ASN A 122 -17.43 -16.57 -7.51
N ILE A 123 -16.54 -15.64 -7.17
CA ILE A 123 -16.86 -14.22 -6.95
C ILE A 123 -16.93 -13.51 -8.30
N THR A 124 -18.14 -13.31 -8.80
CA THR A 124 -18.43 -12.70 -10.11
C THR A 124 -18.90 -11.25 -10.01
N SER A 125 -19.37 -10.83 -8.83
CA SER A 125 -19.83 -9.46 -8.59
C SER A 125 -18.65 -8.50 -8.50
N LEU A 126 -18.67 -7.44 -9.33
CA LEU A 126 -17.67 -6.38 -9.30
C LEU A 126 -17.57 -5.72 -7.91
N GLU A 127 -18.70 -5.47 -7.26
CA GLU A 127 -18.75 -4.84 -5.94
C GLU A 127 -18.17 -5.74 -4.84
N GLU A 128 -18.37 -7.05 -4.95
CA GLU A 128 -17.73 -8.00 -4.03
C GLU A 128 -16.21 -8.02 -4.25
N GLN A 129 -15.74 -8.04 -5.50
CA GLN A 129 -14.31 -8.00 -5.81
C GLN A 129 -13.66 -6.72 -5.28
N LYS A 130 -14.28 -5.55 -5.49
CA LYS A 130 -13.82 -4.28 -4.90
C LYS A 130 -13.73 -4.37 -3.38
N THR A 131 -14.75 -4.92 -2.73
CA THR A 131 -14.81 -5.04 -1.27
C THR A 131 -13.68 -5.93 -0.74
N TYR A 132 -13.45 -7.11 -1.34
CA TYR A 132 -12.36 -7.99 -0.94
C TYR A 132 -10.98 -7.36 -1.19
N LEU A 133 -10.80 -6.66 -2.31
CA LEU A 133 -9.56 -5.96 -2.61
C LEU A 133 -9.27 -4.87 -1.57
N LEU A 134 -10.27 -4.06 -1.22
CA LEU A 134 -10.13 -3.03 -0.19
C LEU A 134 -9.83 -3.62 1.19
N ASN A 135 -10.51 -4.70 1.57
CA ASN A 135 -10.29 -5.36 2.86
C ASN A 135 -8.92 -6.02 2.99
N SER A 136 -8.23 -6.26 1.86
CA SER A 136 -6.85 -6.76 1.89
C SER A 136 -5.82 -5.71 2.34
N LEU A 137 -6.21 -4.43 2.42
CA LEU A 137 -5.33 -3.34 2.85
C LEU A 137 -5.39 -3.18 4.36
N LEU A 138 -4.23 -3.02 5.00
CA LEU A 138 -4.14 -2.73 6.44
C LEU A 138 -4.31 -1.25 6.78
N ASP A 139 -3.94 -0.35 5.86
CA ASP A 139 -3.99 1.09 6.07
C ASP A 139 -5.37 1.66 5.69
N ASP A 140 -6.09 2.15 6.70
CA ASP A 140 -7.43 2.72 6.54
C ASP A 140 -7.44 3.97 5.64
N ASN A 141 -6.36 4.75 5.60
CA ASN A 141 -6.28 5.93 4.72
C ASN A 141 -6.26 5.52 3.26
N VAL A 142 -5.36 4.59 2.91
CA VAL A 142 -5.27 4.06 1.55
C VAL A 142 -6.58 3.40 1.14
N ARG A 143 -7.16 2.62 2.06
CA ARG A 143 -8.45 1.96 1.84
C ARG A 143 -9.55 2.97 1.54
N ASN A 144 -9.64 4.07 2.30
CA ASN A 144 -10.65 5.11 2.09
C ASN A 144 -10.44 5.88 0.78
N ILE A 145 -9.20 6.20 0.41
CA ILE A 145 -8.86 6.84 -0.87
C ILE A 145 -9.31 5.94 -2.03
N LEU A 146 -8.92 4.66 -2.01
CA LEU A 146 -9.30 3.70 -3.04
C LEU A 146 -10.81 3.49 -3.09
N ALA A 147 -11.47 3.33 -1.93
CA ALA A 147 -12.91 3.17 -1.85
C ALA A 147 -13.65 4.35 -2.48
N SER A 148 -13.20 5.59 -2.24
CA SER A 148 -13.79 6.79 -2.85
C SER A 148 -13.69 6.78 -4.38
N LYS A 149 -12.54 6.34 -4.91
CA LYS A 149 -12.29 6.31 -6.35
C LYS A 149 -12.92 5.10 -7.05
N PHE A 150 -13.11 3.98 -6.35
CA PHE A 150 -13.77 2.79 -6.89
C PHE A 150 -15.29 2.96 -7.10
N ARG A 151 -15.93 3.96 -6.47
CA ARG A 151 -17.40 4.16 -6.51
C ARG A 151 -17.99 4.19 -7.92
N ASN A 152 -17.30 4.80 -8.88
CA ASN A 152 -17.82 5.05 -10.23
C ASN A 152 -17.13 4.20 -11.30
N ILE A 153 -16.44 3.12 -10.91
CA ILE A 153 -15.75 2.24 -11.84
C ILE A 153 -16.63 1.02 -12.12
N ASP A 154 -16.90 0.72 -13.38
CA ASP A 154 -17.70 -0.39 -13.86
C ASP A 154 -16.88 -1.56 -14.44
N ASP A 155 -15.57 -1.38 -14.54
CA ASP A 155 -14.62 -2.37 -15.05
C ASP A 155 -13.53 -2.70 -14.01
N PHE A 156 -13.36 -3.99 -13.71
CA PHE A 156 -12.38 -4.43 -12.74
C PHE A 156 -10.93 -4.23 -13.20
N ASP A 157 -10.65 -4.25 -14.50
CA ASP A 157 -9.30 -3.97 -14.99
C ASP A 157 -8.88 -2.54 -14.65
N TRP A 158 -9.82 -1.59 -14.70
CA TRP A 158 -9.60 -0.22 -14.24
C TRP A 158 -9.43 -0.11 -12.73
N VAL A 159 -10.16 -0.91 -11.94
CA VAL A 159 -9.96 -1.02 -10.48
C VAL A 159 -8.52 -1.42 -10.18
N ILE A 160 -7.98 -2.43 -10.87
CA ILE A 160 -6.62 -2.93 -10.68
C ILE A 160 -5.57 -1.89 -11.09
N ARG A 161 -5.75 -1.20 -12.22
CA ARG A 161 -4.85 -0.12 -12.66
C ARG A 161 -4.81 1.02 -11.64
N LEU A 162 -5.96 1.40 -11.10
CA LEU A 162 -6.04 2.46 -10.11
C LEU A 162 -5.43 2.04 -8.78
N PHE A 163 -5.69 0.79 -8.35
CA PHE A 163 -5.02 0.19 -7.20
C PHE A 163 -3.50 0.27 -7.37
N GLN A 164 -2.98 -0.19 -8.51
CA GLN A 164 -1.56 -0.14 -8.82
C GLN A 164 -0.98 1.28 -8.74
N GLY A 165 -1.63 2.25 -9.40
CA GLY A 165 -1.18 3.64 -9.40
C GLY A 165 -1.08 4.22 -8.00
N ILE A 166 -2.15 4.07 -7.20
CA ILE A 166 -2.18 4.56 -5.82
C ILE A 166 -1.14 3.84 -4.96
N MET A 167 -1.01 2.52 -5.08
CA MET A 167 -0.07 1.77 -4.26
C MET A 167 1.40 2.11 -4.57
N TYR A 168 1.73 2.53 -5.79
CA TYR A 168 3.07 3.03 -6.13
C TYR A 168 3.29 4.49 -5.72
N GLU A 169 2.26 5.32 -5.83
CA GLU A 169 2.33 6.73 -5.44
C GLU A 169 2.33 6.88 -3.91
N TYR A 170 1.57 6.07 -3.18
CA TYR A 170 1.39 6.24 -1.74
C TYR A 170 2.70 6.23 -0.94
N PRO A 171 3.67 5.31 -1.16
CA PRO A 171 4.97 5.36 -0.50
C PRO A 171 5.80 6.61 -0.82
N MET A 172 5.58 7.26 -1.97
CA MET A 172 6.24 8.50 -2.38
C MET A 172 5.68 9.72 -1.65
N HIS A 173 4.44 9.62 -1.17
CA HIS A 173 3.82 10.67 -0.37
C HIS A 173 4.10 10.50 1.13
N GLN A 174 4.76 9.44 1.58
CA GLN A 174 5.08 9.23 2.99
C GLN A 174 6.29 10.06 3.43
N ILE A 175 6.14 10.78 4.54
CA ILE A 175 7.26 11.40 5.24
C ILE A 175 8.05 10.32 5.98
N ARG A 176 9.37 10.30 5.76
CA ARG A 176 10.29 9.30 6.30
C ARG A 176 11.36 9.98 7.13
N TYR A 177 12.00 9.22 8.03
CA TYR A 177 13.22 9.71 8.67
C TYR A 177 14.29 9.98 7.60
N GLY A 178 14.84 11.19 7.60
CA GLY A 178 15.76 11.71 6.58
C GLY A 178 15.09 12.54 5.48
N SER A 179 13.75 12.57 5.39
CA SER A 179 13.04 13.42 4.43
C SER A 179 13.34 14.90 4.67
N LYS A 180 13.60 15.62 3.58
CA LYS A 180 13.67 17.09 3.56
C LYS A 180 12.27 17.63 3.32
N VAL A 181 11.76 18.41 4.26
CA VAL A 181 10.40 18.91 4.28
C VAL A 181 10.37 20.39 4.57
N THR A 182 9.32 21.04 4.11
CA THR A 182 8.93 22.38 4.56
C THR A 182 7.67 22.25 5.40
N ILE A 183 7.62 22.93 6.53
CA ILE A 183 6.46 22.89 7.45
C ILE A 183 5.68 24.18 7.26
N LYS A 184 4.43 24.09 6.80
CA LYS A 184 3.60 25.24 6.42
C LYS A 184 2.43 25.38 7.37
N HIS A 185 2.22 26.60 7.85
CA HIS A 185 1.10 26.93 8.71
C HIS A 185 -0.19 26.97 7.89
N CYS A 186 -1.24 26.28 8.36
CA CYS A 186 -2.49 26.15 7.62
C CYS A 186 -3.20 27.50 7.43
N SER A 187 -3.28 28.32 8.49
CA SER A 187 -4.07 29.56 8.48
C SER A 187 -3.43 30.67 7.64
N THR A 188 -2.10 30.82 7.75
CA THR A 188 -1.38 31.91 7.07
C THR A 188 -0.75 31.49 5.76
N GLY A 189 -0.53 30.19 5.54
CA GLY A 189 0.19 29.67 4.39
C GLY A 189 1.70 29.95 4.42
N HIS A 190 2.23 30.48 5.52
CA HIS A 190 3.66 30.75 5.68
C HIS A 190 4.42 29.51 6.14
N PHE A 191 5.69 29.42 5.75
CA PHE A 191 6.56 28.33 6.17
C PHE A 191 7.26 28.63 7.49
N LEU A 192 7.51 27.59 8.27
CA LEU A 192 8.37 27.61 9.45
C LEU A 192 9.82 27.81 8.99
N THR A 193 10.45 28.87 9.48
CA THR A 193 11.79 29.29 9.04
C THR A 193 12.74 29.29 10.24
N HIS A 194 14.02 29.05 9.97
CA HIS A 194 15.09 29.18 10.98
C HIS A 194 15.36 30.66 11.37
N GLY A 195 14.63 31.63 10.80
CA GLY A 195 14.81 33.07 11.03
C GLY A 195 16.09 33.62 10.40
N GLU A 196 16.40 34.89 10.64
CA GLU A 196 17.71 35.47 10.30
C GLU A 196 18.80 34.69 11.07
N HIS A 197 19.89 34.30 10.41
CA HIS A 197 21.01 33.50 10.97
C HIS A 197 21.81 34.20 12.09
N THR A 198 21.18 35.09 12.84
CA THR A 198 21.74 35.80 13.98
C THR A 198 21.34 35.09 15.27
N PRO A 199 22.31 34.58 16.04
CA PRO A 199 22.06 34.13 17.40
C PRO A 199 21.44 35.25 18.24
N ILE A 200 20.65 34.90 19.24
CA ILE A 200 20.02 35.89 20.16
C ILE A 200 21.07 36.84 20.74
N GLU A 201 22.25 36.30 21.08
CA GLU A 201 23.42 37.04 21.54
C GLU A 201 24.69 36.48 20.87
N PRO A 202 25.74 37.29 20.62
CA PRO A 202 27.00 36.80 20.08
C PRO A 202 27.57 35.63 20.90
N GLY A 203 27.71 34.46 20.27
CA GLY A 203 28.16 33.21 20.92
C GLY A 203 27.04 32.31 21.45
N SER A 204 25.78 32.73 21.39
CA SER A 204 24.63 31.89 21.70
C SER A 204 24.48 30.75 20.68
N GLN A 205 24.03 29.60 21.16
CA GLN A 205 23.67 28.44 20.33
C GLN A 205 22.20 28.48 19.88
N LEU A 206 21.45 29.51 20.28
CA LEU A 206 20.02 29.67 19.99
C LEU A 206 19.79 30.77 18.95
N SER A 207 18.96 30.46 17.96
CA SER A 207 18.47 31.40 16.94
C SER A 207 16.94 31.41 16.94
N LYS A 208 16.32 32.55 16.65
CA LYS A 208 14.86 32.71 16.70
C LYS A 208 14.20 32.04 15.49
N VAL A 209 13.18 31.21 15.75
CA VAL A 209 12.36 30.59 14.70
C VAL A 209 11.15 31.48 14.42
N SER A 210 10.76 31.61 13.15
CA SER A 210 9.61 32.43 12.71
C SER A 210 8.75 31.69 11.68
N CYS A 211 7.58 32.25 11.39
CA CYS A 211 6.65 31.78 10.36
C CYS A 211 6.35 32.88 9.34
N ASP A 212 7.40 33.28 8.62
CA ASP A 212 7.42 34.39 7.66
C ASP A 212 7.78 33.96 6.23
N GLY A 213 8.07 32.66 6.00
CA GLY A 213 8.42 32.14 4.69
C GLY A 213 7.31 32.34 3.66
N THR A 214 7.65 32.86 2.47
CA THR A 214 6.67 33.20 1.41
C THR A 214 6.49 32.06 0.40
N SER A 215 5.72 32.28 -0.67
CA SER A 215 5.12 31.27 -1.58
C SER A 215 6.04 30.24 -2.25
N ARG A 216 7.37 30.34 -2.10
CA ARG A 216 8.31 29.30 -2.54
C ARG A 216 9.30 29.02 -1.41
N PRO A 217 9.51 27.75 -1.04
CA PRO A 217 10.47 27.42 0.00
C PRO A 217 11.88 27.80 -0.45
N ALA A 218 12.52 28.71 0.27
CA ALA A 218 13.95 28.96 0.13
C ALA A 218 14.72 27.99 1.04
N ALA A 219 16.05 28.08 1.04
CA ALA A 219 16.90 27.18 1.81
C ALA A 219 16.72 27.31 3.35
N ASN A 220 16.01 28.35 3.82
CA ASN A 220 15.82 28.64 5.25
C ASN A 220 14.52 28.05 5.83
N GLU A 221 13.65 27.54 4.95
CA GLU A 221 12.37 26.90 5.25
C GLU A 221 12.49 25.37 5.28
N VAL A 222 13.68 24.82 4.95
CA VAL A 222 13.87 23.38 4.80
C VAL A 222 14.36 22.73 6.10
N TRP A 223 13.59 21.76 6.54
CA TRP A 223 13.84 20.95 7.71
C TRP A 223 14.03 19.48 7.32
N ILE A 224 14.90 18.79 8.02
CA ILE A 224 15.13 17.36 7.89
C ILE A 224 14.41 16.67 9.04
N VAL A 225 13.53 15.73 8.72
CA VAL A 225 12.91 14.86 9.71
C VAL A 225 13.96 13.87 10.22
N THR A 226 14.21 13.82 11.51
CA THR A 226 15.28 13.03 12.11
C THR A 226 14.79 12.19 13.28
N SER A 227 15.59 11.20 13.67
CA SER A 227 15.37 10.44 14.90
C SER A 227 15.29 11.39 16.10
N PRO A 228 14.38 11.14 17.06
CA PRO A 228 14.32 11.94 18.27
C PRO A 228 15.57 11.77 19.12
N TYR A 229 15.84 12.74 19.97
CA TYR A 229 16.92 12.66 20.95
C TYR A 229 16.68 11.47 21.89
N GLY A 230 17.72 10.65 22.06
CA GLY A 230 17.69 9.44 22.91
C GLY A 230 17.27 8.16 22.19
N GLU A 231 16.81 8.23 20.93
CA GLU A 231 16.49 7.05 20.12
C GLU A 231 17.25 7.05 18.80
N ASN A 232 17.35 5.87 18.19
CA ASN A 232 17.92 5.67 16.86
C ASN A 232 16.87 5.05 15.93
N LYS A 233 16.19 5.89 15.14
CA LYS A 233 15.33 5.49 14.03
C LYS A 233 16.16 5.37 12.75
N VAL A 234 15.85 4.39 11.91
CA VAL A 234 16.60 4.14 10.68
C VAL A 234 16.14 5.14 9.60
N PRO A 235 17.07 5.85 8.93
CA PRO A 235 16.72 6.69 7.79
C PRO A 235 16.00 5.88 6.69
N GLY A 236 14.93 6.43 6.14
CA GLY A 236 14.05 5.78 5.15
C GLY A 236 12.82 5.10 5.76
N ASP A 237 12.80 4.85 7.07
CA ASP A 237 11.61 4.32 7.73
C ASP A 237 10.47 5.36 7.70
N PRO A 238 9.22 4.95 7.42
CA PRO A 238 8.08 5.84 7.46
C PRO A 238 7.82 6.35 8.88
N VAL A 239 7.44 7.63 9.01
CA VAL A 239 7.06 8.21 10.30
C VAL A 239 5.60 7.88 10.57
N GLN A 240 5.32 7.06 11.58
CA GLN A 240 3.96 6.79 12.02
C GLN A 240 3.39 7.97 12.81
N TYR A 241 2.07 8.16 12.76
CA TYR A 241 1.44 9.10 13.69
C TYR A 241 1.67 8.69 15.13
N ASN A 242 1.68 9.68 16.03
CA ASN A 242 2.03 9.54 17.44
C ASN A 242 3.46 9.05 17.69
N SER A 243 4.32 9.04 16.66
CA SER A 243 5.76 8.91 16.84
C SER A 243 6.39 10.23 17.24
N ILE A 244 7.48 10.13 17.98
CA ILE A 244 8.33 11.26 18.34
C ILE A 244 9.40 11.42 17.26
N ILE A 245 9.59 12.65 16.78
CA ILE A 245 10.60 13.02 15.79
C ILE A 245 11.48 14.16 16.32
N GLY A 246 12.62 14.36 15.68
CA GLY A 246 13.36 15.63 15.73
C GLY A 246 13.28 16.34 14.39
N LEU A 247 13.19 17.67 14.40
CA LEU A 247 13.32 18.50 13.19
C LEU A 247 14.66 19.21 13.22
N LYS A 248 15.47 19.03 12.17
CA LYS A 248 16.80 19.65 12.04
C LYS A 248 16.80 20.56 10.81
N HIS A 249 17.11 21.83 10.99
CA HIS A 249 17.24 22.77 9.88
C HIS A 249 18.36 22.31 8.94
N GLU A 250 18.12 22.31 7.63
CA GLU A 250 19.03 21.73 6.64
C GLU A 250 20.37 22.50 6.61
N THR A 251 20.31 23.82 6.48
CA THR A 251 21.48 24.65 6.19
C THR A 251 22.38 24.83 7.42
N THR A 252 21.80 25.14 8.58
CA THR A 252 22.58 25.41 9.81
C THR A 252 22.78 24.18 10.66
N GLY A 253 21.93 23.17 10.50
CA GLY A 253 21.96 21.96 11.30
C GLY A 253 21.40 22.11 12.71
N GLY A 254 20.83 23.27 13.05
CA GLY A 254 20.17 23.49 14.33
C GLY A 254 18.85 22.73 14.45
N SER A 255 18.55 22.18 15.61
CA SER A 255 17.30 21.46 15.88
C SER A 255 16.20 22.41 16.36
N LEU A 256 14.96 22.13 15.96
CA LEU A 256 13.79 22.83 16.47
C LEU A 256 13.65 22.51 17.96
N TYR A 257 13.72 23.54 18.80
CA TYR A 257 13.96 23.44 20.22
C TYR A 257 12.95 24.28 20.98
N ALA A 258 12.32 23.69 21.99
CA ALA A 258 11.39 24.35 22.89
C ALA A 258 12.07 24.83 24.17
N THR A 259 11.78 26.06 24.59
CA THR A 259 11.85 26.49 26.01
C THR A 259 10.43 26.58 26.56
N GLU A 260 10.23 27.11 27.78
CA GLU A 260 8.93 27.14 28.47
C GLU A 260 7.75 27.50 27.55
N CYS A 261 7.82 28.63 26.85
CA CYS A 261 6.79 29.06 25.88
C CYS A 261 7.33 29.41 24.49
N ASP A 262 8.64 29.51 24.32
CA ASP A 262 9.25 29.97 23.07
C ASP A 262 9.85 28.82 22.26
N VAL A 263 9.96 29.04 20.95
CA VAL A 263 10.54 28.09 20.00
C VAL A 263 11.76 28.69 19.33
N TRP A 264 12.84 27.92 19.36
CA TRP A 264 14.16 28.31 18.90
C TRP A 264 14.74 27.26 17.96
N SER A 265 15.81 27.63 17.28
CA SER A 265 16.71 26.68 16.67
C SER A 265 17.98 26.58 17.51
N PHE A 266 18.32 25.37 17.91
CA PHE A 266 19.44 25.10 18.82
C PHE A 266 20.54 24.32 18.09
N MET A 267 21.79 24.79 18.19
CA MET A 267 22.98 24.13 17.61
C MET A 267 23.42 22.90 18.45
N GLY A 268 22.47 22.02 18.75
CA GLY A 268 22.61 20.79 19.52
C GLY A 268 21.29 20.01 19.49
N ARG A 269 21.16 18.97 20.30
CA ARG A 269 19.89 18.23 20.49
C ARG A 269 19.71 17.86 21.95
N SER A 270 18.48 17.92 22.45
CA SER A 270 18.10 17.43 23.76
C SER A 270 16.65 16.93 23.75
N GLU A 271 16.14 16.51 24.90
CA GLU A 271 14.74 16.12 25.08
C GLU A 271 13.75 17.21 24.63
N ASN A 272 14.12 18.48 24.78
CA ASN A 272 13.30 19.62 24.32
C ASN A 272 13.26 19.77 22.80
N SER A 273 14.08 19.01 22.07
CA SER A 273 14.04 18.92 20.59
C SER A 273 13.11 17.81 20.08
N ASN A 274 12.43 17.10 20.99
CA ASN A 274 11.53 16.01 20.65
C ASN A 274 10.11 16.53 20.43
N TRP A 275 9.55 16.20 19.27
CA TRP A 275 8.22 16.61 18.85
C TRP A 275 7.37 15.40 18.52
N LEU A 276 6.19 15.30 19.11
CA LEU A 276 5.17 14.31 18.80
C LEU A 276 4.38 14.77 17.58
N VAL A 277 4.33 13.93 16.54
CA VAL A 277 3.52 14.20 15.34
C VAL A 277 2.13 13.61 15.54
N ARG A 278 1.12 14.47 15.73
CA ARG A 278 -0.28 14.04 15.79
C ARG A 278 -1.00 14.39 14.50
N ARG A 279 -1.92 13.54 14.08
CA ARG A 279 -2.84 13.86 12.98
C ARG A 279 -3.93 14.79 13.47
N HIS A 280 -4.20 15.86 12.74
CA HIS A 280 -5.38 16.68 12.99
C HIS A 280 -6.59 16.01 12.32
N THR A 281 -7.53 15.49 13.11
CA THR A 281 -8.81 14.94 12.63
C THR A 281 -9.96 15.79 13.18
N THR A 282 -11.05 15.96 12.42
CA THR A 282 -12.27 16.65 12.90
C THR A 282 -13.29 15.69 13.53
N GLU A 283 -13.07 14.37 13.44
CA GLU A 283 -13.97 13.36 13.96
C GLU A 283 -13.55 12.90 15.38
N PRO A 284 -14.41 13.09 16.39
CA PRO A 284 -14.12 12.68 17.77
C PRO A 284 -14.06 11.16 17.87
N GLY A 285 -12.84 10.63 17.96
CA GLY A 285 -12.55 9.19 18.06
C GLY A 285 -11.24 8.77 17.37
N TYR A 286 -10.80 9.54 16.37
CA TYR A 286 -9.59 9.25 15.58
C TYR A 286 -8.34 10.02 16.03
N HIS A 287 -8.46 10.96 16.98
CA HIS A 287 -7.37 11.83 17.43
C HIS A 287 -6.16 11.09 18.02
N ASN A 288 -6.34 9.83 18.41
CA ASN A 288 -5.32 8.97 19.00
C ASN A 288 -5.20 7.63 18.26
N ASP A 289 -5.71 7.52 17.03
CA ASP A 289 -5.50 6.29 16.25
C ASP A 289 -3.99 6.14 16.00
N PRO A 290 -3.33 5.10 16.53
CA PRO A 290 -1.91 4.85 16.24
C PRO A 290 -1.71 4.37 14.80
N ASN A 291 -2.78 4.10 14.06
CA ASN A 291 -2.72 3.58 12.72
C ASN A 291 -2.51 4.68 11.69
N GLY A 292 -1.52 4.47 10.83
CA GLY A 292 -1.23 5.33 9.69
C GLY A 292 0.18 5.92 9.71
N VAL A 293 0.60 6.35 8.54
CA VAL A 293 1.89 7.00 8.29
C VAL A 293 1.63 8.46 7.95
N TRP A 294 2.47 9.36 8.46
CA TRP A 294 2.42 10.77 8.10
C TRP A 294 2.73 10.94 6.61
N ALA A 295 1.77 11.46 5.84
CA ALA A 295 1.95 11.76 4.43
C ALA A 295 2.00 13.27 4.14
N ILE A 296 2.52 13.61 2.96
CA ILE A 296 2.56 14.96 2.41
C ILE A 296 1.14 15.52 2.35
N GLY A 297 0.98 16.77 2.76
CA GLY A 297 -0.31 17.47 2.73
C GLY A 297 -1.27 17.07 3.85
N ASP A 298 -0.95 16.08 4.68
CA ASP A 298 -1.72 15.82 5.90
C ASP A 298 -1.59 17.01 6.86
N ILE A 299 -2.73 17.39 7.45
CA ILE A 299 -2.75 18.37 8.53
C ILE A 299 -2.32 17.67 9.81
N ILE A 300 -1.31 18.23 10.45
CA ILE A 300 -0.67 17.72 11.66
C ILE A 300 -0.63 18.77 12.75
N ILE A 301 -0.40 18.27 13.96
CA ILE A 301 -0.07 19.05 15.15
C ILE A 301 1.31 18.55 15.61
N LEU A 302 2.24 19.48 15.80
CA LEU A 302 3.55 19.19 16.38
C LEU A 302 3.51 19.56 17.85
N GLU A 303 3.54 18.57 18.74
CA GLU A 303 3.51 18.80 20.19
C GLU A 303 4.87 18.57 20.80
N ASN A 304 5.38 19.53 21.56
CA ASN A 304 6.66 19.33 22.24
C ASN A 304 6.52 18.29 23.35
N VAL A 305 7.41 17.30 23.37
CA VAL A 305 7.31 16.18 24.31
C VAL A 305 7.57 16.61 25.76
N SER A 306 8.48 17.55 26.00
CA SER A 306 8.80 18.03 27.35
C SER A 306 7.68 18.90 27.91
N ASN A 307 7.21 19.86 27.11
CA ASN A 307 6.26 20.87 27.58
C ASN A 307 4.79 20.46 27.43
N LYS A 308 4.50 19.43 26.63
CA LYS A 308 3.13 18.97 26.31
C LYS A 308 2.27 20.06 25.66
N LEU A 309 2.90 21.00 24.98
CA LEU A 309 2.25 22.11 24.30
C LEU A 309 2.47 22.04 22.78
N PRO A 310 1.45 22.35 21.97
CA PRO A 310 1.56 22.33 20.52
C PRO A 310 2.27 23.56 19.98
N LEU A 311 2.92 23.38 18.83
CA LEU A 311 3.49 24.44 18.03
C LEU A 311 2.37 25.38 17.58
N TYR A 312 2.55 26.66 17.83
CA TYR A 312 1.59 27.71 17.58
C TYR A 312 2.21 28.81 16.73
N SER A 313 1.46 29.33 15.76
CA SER A 313 1.81 30.56 15.05
C SER A 313 0.74 31.62 15.26
N GLY A 314 1.13 32.76 15.82
CA GLY A 314 0.25 33.93 16.00
C GLY A 314 0.30 34.91 14.82
N ASP A 315 -0.48 35.98 14.93
CA ASP A 315 -0.69 36.98 13.87
C ASP A 315 0.57 37.77 13.45
N ASN A 316 1.64 37.73 14.25
CA ASN A 316 2.89 38.48 14.02
C ASN A 316 4.04 37.62 13.49
N HIS A 317 3.76 36.49 12.82
CA HIS A 317 4.78 35.54 12.33
C HIS A 317 5.71 34.96 13.41
N ASN A 318 5.36 35.16 14.69
CA ASN A 318 6.08 34.57 15.82
C ASN A 318 5.59 33.13 16.03
N VAL A 319 6.53 32.26 16.33
CA VAL A 319 6.27 30.86 16.64
C VAL A 319 6.53 30.63 18.12
N SER A 320 5.56 30.02 18.79
CA SER A 320 5.57 29.76 20.23
C SER A 320 4.92 28.40 20.53
N LEU A 321 4.81 28.08 21.81
CA LEU A 321 4.07 26.93 22.32
C LEU A 321 2.81 27.43 23.01
N ASP A 322 1.65 27.17 22.41
CA ASP A 322 0.37 27.61 22.98
C ASP A 322 -0.80 26.82 22.38
N GLY A 323 -1.95 26.88 23.04
CA GLY A 323 -3.20 26.27 22.61
C GLY A 323 -3.34 24.81 23.03
N ASN A 324 -4.47 24.24 22.63
CA ASN A 324 -4.85 22.85 22.95
C ASN A 324 -4.65 21.88 21.77
N GLY A 325 -4.14 22.39 20.64
CA GLY A 325 -3.89 21.62 19.43
C GLY A 325 -5.09 21.51 18.48
N TYR A 326 -6.26 22.05 18.86
CA TYR A 326 -7.47 22.06 18.03
C TYR A 326 -7.70 23.39 17.32
N GLU A 327 -6.95 24.43 17.70
CA GLU A 327 -7.06 25.76 17.11
C GLU A 327 -6.45 25.79 15.71
N GLU A 328 -6.97 26.65 14.83
CA GLU A 328 -6.42 26.85 13.48
C GLU A 328 -4.93 27.22 13.52
N ASN A 329 -4.51 27.95 14.56
CA ASN A 329 -3.13 28.40 14.74
C ASN A 329 -2.16 27.29 15.18
N ASN A 330 -2.67 26.09 15.50
CA ASN A 330 -1.86 24.90 15.79
C ASN A 330 -1.75 23.94 14.60
N LYS A 331 -2.36 24.26 13.45
CA LYS A 331 -2.44 23.36 12.31
C LYS A 331 -1.31 23.63 11.33
N TRP A 332 -0.59 22.57 11.00
CA TRP A 332 0.54 22.60 10.08
C TRP A 332 0.41 21.48 9.05
N TYR A 333 1.09 21.59 7.92
CA TYR A 333 1.29 20.46 7.01
C TYR A 333 2.70 20.46 6.45
N ALA A 334 3.18 19.29 6.04
CA ALA A 334 4.48 19.15 5.39
C ALA A 334 4.36 19.02 3.88
N GLU A 335 5.30 19.65 3.18
CA GLU A 335 5.59 19.45 1.76
C GLU A 335 7.01 18.92 1.61
N ILE A 336 7.32 18.10 0.60
CA ILE A 336 8.71 17.70 0.32
C ILE A 336 9.43 18.88 -0.34
N ALA A 337 10.58 19.26 0.20
CA ALA A 337 11.39 20.34 -0.36
C ALA A 337 12.03 19.90 -1.70
N GLY A 338 11.82 20.71 -2.76
CA GLY A 338 12.46 20.51 -4.07
C GLY A 338 11.65 19.72 -5.11
N GLN A 339 10.35 19.55 -4.90
CA GLN A 339 9.40 19.05 -5.92
C GLN A 339 8.71 20.18 -6.69
#